data_AF-A0A091FIC5-F1
#
_entry.id   AF-A0A091FIC5-F1
#
_cell.length_a   1.000
_cell.length_b   1.000
_cell.length_c   1.000
_cell.angle_alpha   90.00
_cell.angle_beta   90.00
_cell.angle_gamma   90.00
#
_symmetry.space_group_name_H-M   'P 1'
#
loop_
_entity.id
_entity.type
_entity.pdbx_description
1 polymer ?
#
loop_
_entity_poly.entity_id
_entity_poly.type
_entity_poly.pdbx_seq_one_letter_code
_entity_poly.pdbx_strand_id
1 'polypeptide(L)'
;MLALVLSVPVYATDYDFSGNLTYHNDVLSWTVTTGAANVTVFSSSWDEGNFDPILAVWDATGALRYQQDDGGNVGSTLSNGVSYSHSYYDTYYTLALGAGTYTLTMATYANFANGILLSNGFSYDNQTPILISNWNEPANGYRGSYYSVHFLGAEDVIPHNDVPEPATMLMLGFGLMGIAGLRRMKK
;
A
#
# COMPACT_ATOMS: atom_id res chain seq x y z
N MET A 1 -29.56 17.77 -28.98
CA MET A 1 -28.20 17.21 -29.13
C MET A 1 -28.12 16.02 -28.17
N LEU A 2 -28.18 14.80 -28.68
CA LEU A 2 -28.19 13.57 -27.87
C LEU A 2 -26.72 13.16 -27.65
N ALA A 3 -26.23 13.22 -26.42
CA ALA A 3 -24.88 12.78 -26.09
C ALA A 3 -24.88 11.24 -25.97
N LEU A 4 -24.23 10.57 -26.93
CA LEU A 4 -23.98 9.14 -26.87
C LEU A 4 -22.81 8.91 -25.89
N VAL A 5 -23.11 8.40 -24.70
CA VAL A 5 -22.08 7.95 -23.75
C VAL A 5 -21.70 6.54 -24.14
N LEU A 6 -20.51 6.38 -24.72
CA LEU A 6 -19.90 5.07 -24.97
C LEU A 6 -19.34 4.54 -23.65
N SER A 7 -19.95 3.50 -23.08
CA SER A 7 -19.36 2.74 -21.98
C SER A 7 -18.29 1.81 -22.57
N VAL A 8 -17.03 2.05 -22.25
CA VAL A 8 -15.95 1.10 -22.57
C VAL A 8 -15.95 0.04 -21.49
N PRO A 9 -16.08 -1.26 -21.82
CA PRO A 9 -15.88 -2.32 -20.84
C PRO A 9 -14.42 -2.27 -20.36
N VAL A 10 -14.21 -2.03 -19.08
CA VAL A 10 -12.91 -2.21 -18.44
C VAL A 10 -12.79 -3.70 -18.13
N TYR A 11 -11.74 -4.33 -18.65
CA TYR A 11 -11.42 -5.70 -18.31
C TYR A 11 -10.57 -5.71 -17.04
N ALA A 12 -10.82 -6.70 -16.19
CA ALA A 12 -9.94 -6.97 -15.07
C ALA A 12 -8.53 -7.28 -15.60
N THR A 13 -7.54 -6.60 -15.05
CA THR A 13 -6.14 -6.63 -15.48
C THR A 13 -5.25 -6.97 -14.29
N ASP A 14 -4.05 -7.43 -14.60
CA ASP A 14 -3.04 -7.73 -13.59
C ASP A 14 -2.07 -6.54 -13.46
N TYR A 15 -1.65 -6.23 -12.25
CA TYR A 15 -0.71 -5.15 -11.96
C TYR A 15 0.41 -5.65 -11.06
N ASP A 16 1.64 -5.32 -11.42
CA ASP A 16 2.85 -5.73 -10.71
C ASP A 16 3.63 -4.50 -10.27
N PHE A 17 3.97 -4.44 -8.99
CA PHE A 17 4.78 -3.36 -8.42
C PHE A 17 5.95 -3.93 -7.63
N SER A 18 7.11 -3.31 -7.81
CA SER A 18 8.32 -3.67 -7.09
C SER A 18 9.14 -2.44 -6.73
N GLY A 19 9.91 -2.52 -5.67
CA GLY A 19 10.75 -1.41 -5.23
C GLY A 19 11.54 -1.76 -3.98
N ASN A 20 11.96 -0.74 -3.23
CA ASN A 20 12.65 -0.92 -1.96
C ASN A 20 12.03 -0.03 -0.89
N LEU A 21 11.78 -0.62 0.29
CA LEU A 21 11.47 0.14 1.50
C LEU A 21 12.75 0.81 2.02
N THR A 22 12.61 2.02 2.55
CA THR A 22 13.74 2.74 3.14
C THR A 22 13.86 2.40 4.62
N TYR A 23 12.73 2.44 5.34
CA TYR A 23 12.65 2.25 6.78
C TYR A 23 11.69 1.13 7.16
N HIS A 24 11.92 0.52 8.33
CA HIS A 24 11.06 -0.56 8.86
C HIS A 24 9.60 -0.15 9.14
N ASN A 25 9.35 1.15 9.30
CA ASN A 25 8.03 1.68 9.55
C ASN A 25 7.40 2.32 8.31
N ASP A 26 8.00 2.13 7.13
CA ASP A 26 7.38 2.53 5.87
C ASP A 26 6.13 1.67 5.63
N VAL A 27 5.06 2.33 5.17
CA VAL A 27 3.84 1.69 4.71
C VAL A 27 3.58 2.16 3.29
N LEU A 28 3.59 1.23 2.34
CA LEU A 28 3.22 1.52 0.96
C LEU A 28 1.72 1.43 0.82
N SER A 29 1.14 2.22 -0.08
CA SER A 29 -0.29 2.11 -0.37
C SER A 29 -0.62 2.24 -1.85
N TRP A 30 -1.74 1.65 -2.24
CA TRP A 30 -2.31 1.70 -3.58
C TRP A 30 -3.81 1.94 -3.49
N THR A 31 -4.34 2.72 -4.43
CA THR A 31 -5.78 2.71 -4.70
C THR A 31 -6.09 1.61 -5.70
N VAL A 32 -7.05 0.76 -5.36
CA VAL A 32 -7.54 -0.33 -6.20
C VAL A 32 -9.00 -0.05 -6.56
N THR A 33 -9.32 0.02 -7.84
CA THR A 33 -10.69 0.10 -8.33
C THR A 33 -11.12 -1.26 -8.85
N THR A 34 -12.37 -1.65 -8.54
CA THR A 34 -12.93 -2.94 -8.96
C THR A 34 -14.37 -2.78 -9.44
N GLY A 35 -14.78 -3.61 -10.39
CA GLY A 35 -16.14 -3.67 -10.96
C GLY A 35 -17.03 -4.76 -10.38
N ALA A 36 -16.77 -5.19 -9.14
CA ALA A 36 -17.27 -6.40 -8.50
C ALA A 36 -16.62 -7.69 -9.05
N ALA A 37 -15.48 -8.06 -8.48
CA ALA A 37 -14.68 -9.21 -8.91
C ALA A 37 -13.97 -9.87 -7.73
N ASN A 38 -13.44 -11.07 -7.96
CA ASN A 38 -12.42 -11.64 -7.11
C ASN A 38 -11.10 -10.94 -7.42
N VAL A 39 -10.53 -10.26 -6.43
CA VAL A 39 -9.19 -9.69 -6.51
C VAL A 39 -8.25 -10.59 -5.73
N THR A 40 -7.24 -11.12 -6.40
CA THR A 40 -6.14 -11.84 -5.76
C THR A 40 -4.98 -10.88 -5.57
N VAL A 41 -4.43 -10.86 -4.35
CA VAL A 41 -3.25 -10.05 -4.03
C VAL A 41 -2.23 -10.95 -3.37
N PHE A 42 -1.00 -10.90 -3.84
CA PHE A 42 0.09 -11.65 -3.25
C PHE A 42 1.44 -10.93 -3.36
N SER A 43 2.36 -11.27 -2.46
CA SER A 43 3.75 -10.87 -2.53
C SER A 43 4.64 -11.99 -3.07
N SER A 44 5.81 -11.60 -3.56
CA SER A 44 6.94 -12.50 -3.84
C SER A 44 8.23 -11.99 -3.19
N SER A 45 8.09 -11.16 -2.14
CA SER A 45 9.20 -10.46 -1.48
C SER A 45 10.05 -11.41 -0.64
N TRP A 46 9.42 -12.28 0.14
CA TRP A 46 10.11 -13.14 1.10
C TRP A 46 10.97 -14.19 0.40
N ASP A 47 10.43 -14.80 -0.65
CA ASP A 47 11.07 -15.91 -1.36
C ASP A 47 12.45 -15.55 -1.96
N GLU A 48 12.72 -14.26 -2.12
CA GLU A 48 14.00 -13.72 -2.59
C GLU A 48 14.94 -13.28 -1.45
N GLY A 49 14.63 -13.63 -0.20
CA GLY A 49 15.44 -13.31 0.99
C GLY A 49 15.22 -11.90 1.54
N ASN A 50 14.07 -11.29 1.25
CA ASN A 50 13.69 -9.99 1.80
C ASN A 50 12.78 -10.11 3.02
N PHE A 51 12.19 -9.00 3.42
CA PHE A 51 11.30 -8.94 4.57
C PHE A 51 10.01 -9.75 4.37
N ASP A 52 9.40 -10.11 5.49
CA ASP A 52 8.09 -10.72 5.68
C ASP A 52 6.99 -9.65 5.47
N PRO A 53 6.24 -9.71 4.37
CA PRO A 53 5.26 -8.70 4.05
C PRO A 53 3.93 -8.92 4.77
N ILE A 54 3.27 -7.82 5.12
CA ILE A 54 1.88 -7.78 5.56
C ILE A 54 1.09 -6.97 4.56
N LEU A 55 0.02 -7.54 3.98
CA LEU A 55 -0.93 -6.82 3.14
C LEU A 55 -2.29 -6.65 3.83
N ALA A 56 -2.84 -5.44 3.77
CA ALA A 56 -4.19 -5.14 4.24
C ALA A 56 -5.00 -4.41 3.17
N VAL A 57 -6.31 -4.67 3.12
CA VAL A 57 -7.26 -3.98 2.26
C VAL A 57 -8.31 -3.25 3.09
N TRP A 58 -8.59 -2.02 2.68
CA TRP A 58 -9.47 -1.06 3.33
C TRP A 58 -10.53 -0.62 2.33
N ASP A 59 -11.78 -0.46 2.77
CA ASP A 59 -12.82 0.11 1.91
C ASP A 59 -12.69 1.63 1.77
N ALA A 60 -13.56 2.22 0.94
CA ALA A 60 -13.59 3.66 0.69
C ALA A 60 -13.80 4.53 1.94
N THR A 61 -14.28 3.97 3.06
CA THR A 61 -14.42 4.68 4.34
C THR A 61 -13.16 4.58 5.21
N GLY A 62 -12.17 3.83 4.75
CA GLY A 62 -10.97 3.48 5.49
C GLY A 62 -11.18 2.32 6.48
N ALA A 63 -12.30 1.58 6.40
CA ALA A 63 -12.52 0.46 7.30
C ALA A 63 -11.80 -0.80 6.80
N LEU A 64 -11.15 -1.51 7.73
CA LEU A 64 -10.40 -2.72 7.43
C LEU A 64 -11.34 -3.83 6.93
N ARG A 65 -11.03 -4.36 5.75
CA ARG A 65 -11.76 -5.49 5.16
C ARG A 65 -11.04 -6.80 5.41
N TYR A 66 -9.72 -6.78 5.31
CA TYR A 66 -8.88 -7.96 5.49
C TYR A 66 -7.42 -7.55 5.70
N GLN A 67 -6.66 -8.37 6.42
CA GLN A 67 -5.22 -8.23 6.62
C GLN A 67 -4.61 -9.63 6.74
N GLN A 68 -3.39 -9.78 6.22
CA GLN A 68 -2.72 -11.07 6.12
C GLN A 68 -1.19 -10.84 6.09
N ASP A 69 -0.43 -11.65 6.83
CA ASP A 69 1.04 -11.69 6.92
C ASP A 69 1.61 -12.98 6.27
N ASP A 70 1.21 -14.16 6.75
CA ASP A 70 1.66 -15.47 6.21
C ASP A 70 0.61 -16.19 5.34
N GLY A 71 0.62 -16.00 4.03
CA GLY A 71 -0.44 -16.53 3.14
C GLY A 71 -0.55 -18.06 3.17
N GLY A 72 0.51 -18.74 3.63
CA GLY A 72 0.59 -20.20 3.72
C GLY A 72 0.50 -20.88 2.35
N ASN A 73 0.57 -20.11 1.27
CA ASN A 73 0.43 -20.56 -0.10
C ASN A 73 1.82 -20.70 -0.72
N VAL A 74 2.28 -21.93 -0.87
CA VAL A 74 3.58 -22.21 -1.48
C VAL A 74 3.37 -22.63 -2.92
N GLY A 75 4.02 -21.94 -3.85
CA GLY A 75 3.97 -22.28 -5.26
C GLY A 75 4.30 -21.10 -6.14
N SER A 76 3.59 -21.00 -7.26
CA SER A 76 3.75 -19.91 -8.19
C SER A 76 2.43 -19.48 -8.78
N THR A 77 2.26 -18.18 -8.97
CA THR A 77 1.07 -17.57 -9.58
C THR A 77 1.46 -16.76 -10.81
N LEU A 78 0.62 -16.81 -11.85
CA LEU A 78 0.84 -16.07 -13.09
C LEU A 78 0.24 -14.67 -12.94
N SER A 79 1.02 -13.63 -13.23
CA SER A 79 0.58 -12.24 -13.33
C SER A 79 1.17 -11.63 -14.60
N ASN A 80 0.35 -11.04 -15.47
CA ASN A 80 0.80 -10.47 -16.75
C ASN A 80 1.64 -11.43 -17.63
N GLY A 81 1.36 -12.74 -17.53
CA GLY A 81 2.11 -13.77 -18.26
C GLY A 81 3.48 -14.13 -17.67
N VAL A 82 3.86 -13.56 -16.52
CA VAL A 82 5.06 -13.87 -15.76
C VAL A 82 4.69 -14.73 -14.54
N SER A 83 5.46 -15.79 -14.28
CA SER A 83 5.26 -16.66 -13.13
C SER A 83 6.10 -16.16 -11.96
N TYR A 84 5.43 -15.80 -10.87
CA TYR A 84 6.05 -15.34 -9.63
C TYR A 84 5.94 -16.44 -8.57
N SER A 85 7.05 -16.75 -7.92
CA SER A 85 7.06 -17.69 -6.80
C SER A 85 6.68 -16.97 -5.51
N HIS A 86 5.98 -17.67 -4.64
CA HIS A 86 5.63 -17.21 -3.31
C HIS A 86 5.67 -18.39 -2.35
N SER A 87 6.07 -18.12 -1.10
CA SER A 87 6.21 -19.14 -0.07
C SER A 87 5.28 -18.95 1.11
N TYR A 88 5.55 -19.71 2.17
CA TYR A 88 4.72 -19.75 3.36
C TYR A 88 4.56 -18.39 4.03
N TYR A 89 5.64 -17.59 4.03
CA TYR A 89 5.73 -16.26 4.65
C TYR A 89 5.46 -15.13 3.66
N ASP A 90 5.16 -15.44 2.39
CA ASP A 90 4.63 -14.42 1.50
C ASP A 90 3.13 -14.26 1.76
N THR A 91 2.65 -13.01 1.75
CA THR A 91 1.22 -12.76 1.82
C THR A 91 0.55 -13.27 0.55
N TYR A 92 -0.56 -13.99 0.69
CA TYR A 92 -1.40 -14.42 -0.42
C TYR A 92 -2.86 -14.48 0.00
N TYR A 93 -3.75 -13.78 -0.71
CA TYR A 93 -5.19 -13.94 -0.51
C TYR A 93 -6.01 -13.61 -1.76
N THR A 94 -7.26 -14.07 -1.77
CA THR A 94 -8.27 -13.70 -2.76
C THR A 94 -9.53 -13.26 -2.05
N LEU A 95 -10.06 -12.09 -2.43
CA LEU A 95 -11.25 -11.51 -1.83
C LEU A 95 -12.28 -11.17 -2.91
N ALA A 96 -13.54 -11.52 -2.64
CA ALA A 96 -14.65 -11.01 -3.41
C ALA A 96 -14.92 -9.57 -2.98
N LEU A 97 -14.56 -8.61 -3.82
CA LEU A 97 -14.79 -7.19 -3.58
C LEU A 97 -15.99 -6.73 -4.41
N GLY A 98 -16.82 -5.85 -3.83
CA GLY A 98 -17.91 -5.21 -4.55
C GLY A 98 -17.38 -4.09 -5.45
N ALA A 99 -18.19 -3.60 -6.37
CA ALA A 99 -17.79 -2.48 -7.22
C ALA A 99 -17.47 -1.25 -6.36
N GLY A 100 -16.31 -0.62 -6.60
CA GLY A 100 -15.86 0.54 -5.85
C GLY A 100 -14.36 0.68 -5.75
N THR A 101 -13.94 1.57 -4.86
CA THR A 101 -12.56 1.93 -4.61
C THR A 101 -12.13 1.44 -3.23
N TYR A 102 -10.93 0.85 -3.19
CA TYR A 102 -10.30 0.31 -2.00
C TYR A 102 -8.90 0.90 -1.86
N THR A 103 -8.39 0.94 -0.63
CA THR A 103 -6.97 1.17 -0.38
C THR A 103 -6.35 -0.18 -0.05
N LEU A 104 -5.22 -0.50 -0.65
CA LEU A 104 -4.38 -1.62 -0.23
C LEU A 104 -3.10 -1.07 0.38
N THR A 105 -2.62 -1.66 1.46
CA THR A 105 -1.37 -1.26 2.12
C THR A 105 -0.44 -2.45 2.28
N MET A 106 0.86 -2.21 2.15
CA MET A 106 1.93 -3.15 2.45
C MET A 106 2.83 -2.60 3.54
N ALA A 107 3.20 -3.44 4.50
CA ALA A 107 4.20 -3.12 5.52
C ALA A 107 5.09 -4.34 5.83
N THR A 108 6.19 -4.13 6.54
CA THR A 108 7.03 -5.24 7.05
C THR A 108 6.41 -5.85 8.30
N TYR A 109 6.55 -7.14 8.54
CA TYR A 109 6.16 -7.76 9.80
C TYR A 109 7.02 -7.24 10.97
N ALA A 110 6.48 -6.85 12.12
CA ALA A 110 5.10 -6.98 12.60
C ALA A 110 4.35 -5.63 12.61
N ASN A 111 4.48 -4.83 11.55
CA ASN A 111 3.85 -3.51 11.43
C ASN A 111 2.35 -3.61 11.10
N PHE A 112 1.57 -4.26 11.97
CA PHE A 112 0.14 -4.49 11.78
C PHE A 112 -0.68 -3.20 11.94
N ALA A 113 -1.85 -3.16 11.28
CA ALA A 113 -2.87 -2.14 11.50
C ALA A 113 -3.32 -2.07 12.97
N ASN A 114 -3.44 -0.85 13.48
CA ASN A 114 -3.92 -0.59 14.84
C ASN A 114 -5.46 -0.55 14.89
N GLY A 115 -6.15 -1.68 14.72
CA GLY A 115 -7.61 -1.74 14.84
C GLY A 115 -8.32 -1.77 13.49
N ILE A 116 -9.51 -1.14 13.41
CA ILE A 116 -10.43 -1.35 12.28
C ILE A 116 -10.51 -0.19 11.28
N LEU A 117 -9.81 0.92 11.52
CA LEU A 117 -9.75 2.06 10.60
C LEU A 117 -8.31 2.34 10.19
N LEU A 118 -8.10 2.68 8.91
CA LEU A 118 -6.80 3.07 8.39
C LEU A 118 -6.20 4.26 9.14
N SER A 119 -7.07 5.17 9.61
CA SER A 119 -6.68 6.33 10.41
C SER A 119 -6.18 5.99 11.82
N ASN A 120 -6.32 4.75 12.28
CA ASN A 120 -5.71 4.32 13.53
C ASN A 120 -4.20 4.04 13.39
N GLY A 121 -3.69 3.98 12.15
CA GLY A 121 -2.27 3.81 11.87
C GLY A 121 -1.79 2.36 12.02
N PHE A 122 -0.48 2.20 12.13
CA PHE A 122 0.20 0.91 12.22
C PHE A 122 1.11 0.83 13.45
N SER A 123 1.51 -0.39 13.80
CA SER A 123 2.22 -0.70 15.05
C SER A 123 3.55 0.05 15.20
N TYR A 124 4.18 0.45 14.10
CA TYR A 124 5.48 1.11 14.06
C TYR A 124 5.42 2.62 13.79
N ASP A 125 4.23 3.22 13.65
CA ASP A 125 4.07 4.65 13.32
C ASP A 125 4.77 5.60 14.30
N ASN A 126 4.82 5.22 15.58
CA ASN A 126 5.42 6.04 16.64
C ASN A 126 6.89 5.67 16.94
N GLN A 127 7.50 4.82 16.12
CA GLN A 127 8.90 4.43 16.27
C GLN A 127 9.81 5.36 15.49
N THR A 128 11.04 5.56 15.98
CA THR A 128 12.07 6.26 15.22
C THR A 128 12.39 5.43 13.96
N PRO A 129 12.34 6.00 12.75
CA PRO A 129 12.67 5.27 11.53
C PRO A 129 14.07 4.65 11.59
N ILE A 130 14.16 3.36 11.28
CA ILE A 130 15.39 2.58 11.21
C ILE A 130 15.51 2.09 9.77
N LEU A 131 16.65 2.36 9.13
CA LEU A 131 16.93 1.84 7.79
C LEU A 131 16.82 0.31 7.80
N ILE A 132 16.17 -0.27 6.79
CA ILE A 132 16.00 -1.73 6.69
C ILE A 132 17.35 -2.46 6.78
N SER A 133 18.40 -1.92 6.15
CA SER A 133 19.77 -2.48 6.21
C SER A 133 20.37 -2.58 7.63
N ASN A 134 19.83 -1.84 8.59
CA ASN A 134 20.24 -1.82 9.99
C ASN A 134 19.20 -2.42 10.94
N TRP A 135 18.02 -2.79 10.44
CA TRP A 135 16.93 -3.32 11.22
C TRP A 135 16.86 -4.84 11.04
N ASN A 136 16.93 -5.59 12.15
CA ASN A 136 16.67 -7.02 12.11
C ASN A 136 15.17 -7.23 12.16
N GLU A 137 14.59 -7.74 11.09
CA GLU A 137 13.18 -8.11 11.09
C GLU A 137 12.87 -9.13 12.21
N PRO A 138 11.80 -8.94 13.00
CA PRO A 138 11.46 -9.82 14.12
C PRO A 138 11.23 -11.29 13.76
N ALA A 139 10.77 -11.60 12.55
CA ALA A 139 10.43 -12.95 12.13
C ALA A 139 11.67 -13.84 11.91
N ASN A 140 12.72 -13.29 11.31
CA ASN A 140 13.84 -14.06 10.72
C ASN A 140 15.22 -13.39 10.87
N GLY A 141 15.28 -12.11 11.28
CA GLY A 141 16.48 -11.29 11.30
C GLY A 141 16.98 -10.81 9.93
N TYR A 142 16.21 -10.98 8.86
CA TYR A 142 16.53 -10.51 7.51
C TYR A 142 16.49 -8.99 7.45
N ARG A 143 17.21 -8.47 6.44
CA ARG A 143 17.45 -7.04 6.23
C ARG A 143 17.32 -6.64 4.76
N GLY A 144 16.59 -7.44 3.98
CA GLY A 144 16.30 -7.13 2.58
C GLY A 144 15.18 -6.12 2.49
N SER A 145 15.38 -5.06 1.71
CA SER A 145 14.42 -3.97 1.53
C SER A 145 13.50 -4.17 0.34
N TYR A 146 13.81 -5.13 -0.54
CA TYR A 146 13.08 -5.28 -1.79
C TYR A 146 11.67 -5.81 -1.53
N TYR A 147 10.69 -5.19 -2.19
CA TYR A 147 9.32 -5.68 -2.21
C TYR A 147 8.89 -6.00 -3.63
N SER A 148 8.01 -6.98 -3.76
CA SER A 148 7.27 -7.27 -4.99
C SER A 148 5.84 -7.66 -4.62
N VAL A 149 4.87 -7.00 -5.23
CA VAL A 149 3.43 -7.20 -5.00
C VAL A 149 2.67 -7.25 -6.31
N HIS A 150 1.69 -8.14 -6.36
CA HIS A 150 0.96 -8.50 -7.55
C HIS A 150 -0.54 -8.45 -7.26
N PHE A 151 -1.29 -7.80 -8.14
CA PHE A 151 -2.74 -7.63 -8.07
C PHE A 151 -3.35 -8.27 -9.31
N LEU A 152 -4.23 -9.24 -9.14
CA LEU A 152 -4.91 -9.93 -10.23
C LEU A 152 -6.39 -9.63 -10.15
N GLY A 153 -6.99 -9.34 -11.30
CA GLY A 153 -8.43 -9.14 -11.39
C GLY A 153 -8.94 -7.76 -10.94
N ALA A 154 -8.05 -6.76 -10.83
CA ALA A 154 -8.42 -5.37 -10.55
C ALA A 154 -8.76 -4.62 -11.85
N GLU A 155 -9.62 -3.60 -11.78
CA GLU A 155 -9.87 -2.73 -12.94
C GLU A 155 -8.74 -1.72 -13.12
N ASP A 156 -8.31 -1.10 -12.02
CA ASP A 156 -7.23 -0.12 -11.99
C ASP A 156 -6.50 -0.21 -10.65
N VAL A 157 -5.18 0.00 -10.67
CA VAL A 157 -4.33 0.04 -9.46
C VAL A 157 -3.34 1.19 -9.57
N ILE A 158 -3.46 2.16 -8.66
CA ILE A 158 -2.66 3.37 -8.65
C ILE A 158 -1.81 3.41 -7.38
N PRO A 159 -0.46 3.40 -7.45
CA PRO A 159 0.40 3.53 -6.28
C PRO A 159 0.34 4.94 -5.70
N HIS A 160 0.23 5.02 -4.37
CA HIS A 160 0.46 6.22 -3.58
C HIS A 160 1.83 6.10 -2.92
N ASN A 161 2.84 6.59 -3.62
CA ASN A 161 4.12 6.82 -2.98
C ASN A 161 3.94 8.12 -2.21
N ASP A 162 3.67 8.04 -0.90
CA ASP A 162 3.59 9.20 -0.03
C ASP A 162 4.94 9.92 -0.03
N VAL A 163 5.10 10.84 -0.98
CA VAL A 163 6.13 11.87 -0.91
C VAL A 163 5.71 12.74 0.27
N PRO A 164 6.53 12.88 1.34
CA PRO A 164 6.21 13.78 2.43
C PRO A 164 5.80 15.12 1.86
N GLU A 165 4.62 15.63 2.22
CA GLU A 165 4.15 16.92 1.72
C GLU A 165 5.31 17.93 1.87
N PRO A 166 5.82 18.48 0.77
CA PRO A 166 7.07 19.21 0.84
C PRO A 166 6.87 20.38 1.81
N ALA A 167 7.86 20.63 2.67
CA ALA A 167 7.86 21.69 3.69
C ALA A 167 7.48 23.09 3.14
N THR A 168 7.38 23.25 1.83
CA THR A 168 6.64 24.30 1.13
C THR A 168 5.23 24.57 1.65
N MET A 169 4.44 23.58 2.10
CA MET A 169 3.11 23.86 2.67
C MET A 169 3.22 24.52 4.04
N LEU A 170 4.20 24.09 4.85
CA LEU A 170 4.54 24.74 6.11
C LEU A 170 5.04 26.19 5.87
N MET A 171 5.91 26.38 4.87
CA MET A 171 6.41 27.71 4.48
C MET A 171 5.32 28.62 3.91
N LEU A 172 4.39 28.07 3.13
CA LEU A 172 3.23 28.82 2.62
C LEU A 172 2.33 29.25 3.78
N GLY A 173 2.08 28.35 4.74
CA GLY A 173 1.35 28.66 5.98
C GLY A 173 2.01 29.78 6.78
N PHE A 174 3.33 29.69 7.03
CA PHE A 174 4.08 30.75 7.71
C PHE A 174 4.14 32.06 6.92
N GLY A 175 4.29 32.00 5.60
CA GLY A 175 4.31 33.17 4.72
C GLY A 175 2.98 33.94 4.75
N LEU A 176 1.85 33.22 4.70
CA LEU A 176 0.52 33.82 4.81
C LEU A 176 0.27 34.44 6.19
N MET A 177 0.72 33.78 7.27
CA MET A 177 0.65 34.35 8.62
C MET A 177 1.52 35.61 8.76
N GLY A 178 2.71 35.64 8.16
CA GLY A 178 3.59 36.81 8.14
C GLY A 178 2.94 38.02 7.43
N ILE A 179 2.31 37.79 6.27
CA ILE A 179 1.60 38.85 5.53
C ILE A 179 0.38 39.38 6.31
N ALA A 180 -0.38 38.49 6.95
CA ALA A 180 -1.51 38.86 7.80
C ALA A 180 -1.07 39.66 9.04
N GLY A 181 0.07 39.31 9.64
CA GLY A 181 0.67 40.02 10.77
C GLY A 181 1.12 41.44 10.41
N LEU A 182 1.80 41.61 9.26
CA LEU A 182 2.26 42.93 8.79
C LEU A 182 1.11 43.90 8.46
N ARG A 183 -0.07 43.39 8.08
CA ARG A 183 -1.28 44.21 7.89
C ARG A 183 -1.88 44.74 9.19
N ARG A 184 -1.68 44.05 10.32
CA ARG A 184 -2.18 44.50 11.63
C ARG A 184 -1.33 45.62 12.25
N MET A 185 -0.05 45.74 11.87
CA MET A 185 0.85 46.77 12.37
C MET A 185 0.73 48.13 11.66
N LYS A 186 -0.13 48.24 10.63
CA LYS A 186 -0.40 49.49 9.88
C LYS A 186 -1.73 50.17 10.26
N LYS A 187 -2.32 49.82 11.41
CA LYS A 187 -3.41 50.57 12.05
C LYS A 187 -2.89 51.17 13.35
#